data_AF-A0A0A0A209-F1
#
_entry.id   AF-A0A0A0A209-F1
#
_cell.length_a   1.000
_cell.length_b   1.000
_cell.length_c   1.000
_cell.angle_alpha   90.00
_cell.angle_beta   90.00
_cell.angle_gamma   90.00
#
_symmetry.space_group_name_H-M   'P 1'
#
loop_
_entity.id
_entity.type
_entity.pdbx_description
1 polymer ?
#
loop_
_entity_poly.entity_id
_entity_poly.type
_entity_poly.pdbx_seq_one_letter_code
_entity_poly.pdbx_strand_id
1 'polypeptide(L)'
;PGNKELQPIKYAKVAMAASVSRQKVEVCIQGTMSLLSHCLGKGENVALVLRDIGVLLIEGRRVQMRFYYEFLARMSGRRNLERAAFKVPQLLKMVVSRVIPIASLTFFGRVIIFPEFELEFLPKPTPKDPLKA
;
A
#
# COMPACT_ATOMS: atom_id res chain seq x y z
N PRO A 1 5.23 -11.24 19.54
CA PRO A 1 5.67 -10.55 18.29
C PRO A 1 6.80 -11.35 17.64
N GLY A 2 6.56 -11.86 16.43
CA GLY A 2 7.30 -12.98 15.85
C GLY A 2 8.73 -12.62 15.42
N ASN A 3 9.64 -13.56 15.72
CA ASN A 3 11.09 -13.54 15.51
C ASN A 3 11.47 -13.60 14.01
N LYS A 4 10.83 -12.79 13.17
CA LYS A 4 11.16 -12.68 11.74
C LYS A 4 12.24 -11.64 11.58
N GLU A 5 13.35 -12.05 10.98
CA GLU A 5 14.44 -11.17 10.62
C GLU A 5 13.92 -10.09 9.66
N LEU A 6 14.10 -8.82 10.04
CA LEU A 6 13.71 -7.69 9.21
C LEU A 6 14.70 -7.58 8.04
N GLN A 7 14.26 -7.95 6.84
CA GLN A 7 15.08 -7.75 5.66
C GLN A 7 15.14 -6.26 5.27
N PRO A 8 16.32 -5.75 4.91
CA PRO A 8 16.45 -4.40 4.40
C PRO A 8 15.61 -4.19 3.13
N ILE A 9 15.02 -3.00 3.00
CA ILE A 9 14.33 -2.59 1.78
C ILE A 9 15.32 -2.57 0.62
N LYS A 10 15.01 -3.30 -0.45
CA LYS A 10 15.80 -3.33 -1.68
C LYS A 10 15.45 -2.14 -2.57
N TYR A 11 15.90 -0.94 -2.19
CA TYR A 11 15.56 0.32 -2.88
C TYR A 11 15.77 0.27 -4.39
N ALA A 12 16.89 -0.31 -4.86
CA ALA A 12 17.16 -0.44 -6.29
C ALA A 12 16.10 -1.28 -7.02
N LYS A 13 15.63 -2.37 -6.41
CA LYS A 13 14.57 -3.22 -6.99
C LYS A 13 13.24 -2.48 -7.09
N VAL A 14 12.90 -1.71 -6.05
CA VAL A 14 11.69 -0.88 -6.03
C VAL A 14 11.78 0.23 -7.08
N ALA A 15 12.93 0.89 -7.18
CA ALA A 15 13.20 1.95 -8.16
C ALA A 15 13.03 1.46 -9.59
N MET A 16 13.62 0.31 -9.93
CA MET A 16 13.43 -0.34 -11.23
C MET A 16 11.96 -0.71 -11.47
N ALA A 17 11.30 -1.32 -10.49
CA ALA A 17 9.91 -1.75 -10.61
C ALA A 17 8.92 -0.61 -10.74
N ALA A 18 9.27 0.60 -10.26
CA ALA A 18 8.43 1.80 -10.33
C ALA A 18 8.92 2.80 -11.39
N SER A 19 9.95 2.47 -12.18
CA SER A 19 10.53 3.35 -13.20
C SER A 19 10.93 4.73 -12.67
N VAL A 20 11.47 4.80 -11.44
CA VAL A 20 11.90 6.05 -10.79
C VAL A 20 13.34 5.93 -10.30
N SER A 21 13.96 7.06 -9.95
CA SER A 21 15.30 7.06 -9.37
C SER A 21 15.31 6.42 -7.98
N ARG A 22 16.43 5.79 -7.62
CA ARG A 22 16.64 5.23 -6.28
C ARG A 22 16.44 6.30 -5.19
N GLN A 23 16.94 7.51 -5.40
CA GLN A 23 16.79 8.63 -4.48
C GLN A 23 15.31 8.98 -4.27
N LYS A 24 14.50 9.00 -5.34
CA LYS A 24 13.06 9.26 -5.24
C LYS A 24 12.37 8.20 -4.38
N VAL A 25 12.72 6.93 -4.55
CA VAL A 25 12.19 5.84 -3.70
C VAL A 25 12.59 6.04 -2.24
N GLU A 26 13.87 6.32 -1.97
CA GLU A 26 14.37 6.51 -0.60
C GLU A 26 13.64 7.66 0.11
N VAL A 27 13.53 8.82 -0.55
CA VAL A 27 12.83 10.00 -0.01
C VAL A 27 11.35 9.70 0.23
N CYS A 28 10.65 9.05 -0.71
CA CYS A 28 9.24 8.70 -0.52
C CYS A 28 9.03 7.74 0.65
N ILE A 29 9.88 6.73 0.78
CA ILE A 29 9.80 5.75 1.88
C ILE A 29 10.09 6.44 3.22
N GLN A 30 11.15 7.24 3.32
CA GLN A 30 11.49 7.97 4.53
C GLN A 30 10.40 8.98 4.94
N GLY A 31 9.85 9.73 3.97
CA GLY A 31 8.76 10.67 4.21
C GLY A 31 7.51 9.96 4.72
N THR A 32 7.15 8.83 4.12
CA THR A 32 6.00 8.01 4.56
C THR A 32 6.21 7.47 5.97
N MET A 33 7.39 6.90 6.26
CA MET A 33 7.71 6.38 7.60
C MET A 33 7.72 7.48 8.66
N SER A 34 8.20 8.67 8.31
CA SER A 34 8.20 9.83 9.21
C SER A 34 6.79 10.30 9.51
N LEU A 35 5.92 10.37 8.51
CA LEU A 35 4.49 10.70 8.70
C LEU A 35 3.82 9.67 9.61
N LEU A 36 4.00 8.38 9.36
CA LEU A 36 3.45 7.31 10.19
C LEU A 36 3.93 7.43 11.64
N SER A 37 5.24 7.61 11.84
CA SER A 37 5.84 7.77 13.17
C SER A 37 5.27 8.99 13.90
N HIS A 38 5.10 10.11 13.20
CA HIS A 38 4.48 11.31 13.76
C HIS A 38 3.05 11.07 14.23
N CYS A 39 2.19 10.52 13.36
CA CYS A 39 0.79 10.24 13.69
C CYS A 39 0.68 9.34 14.93
N LEU A 40 1.51 8.30 15.00
CA LEU A 40 1.54 7.35 16.13
C LEU A 40 2.06 7.99 17.42
N GLY A 41 3.16 8.75 17.34
CA GLY A 41 3.77 9.38 18.50
C GLY A 41 2.85 10.43 19.15
N LYS A 42 2.05 11.12 18.34
CA LYS A 42 1.07 12.11 18.81
C LYS A 42 -0.28 11.50 19.19
N GLY A 43 -0.53 10.24 18.84
CA GLY A 43 -1.81 9.58 19.08
C GLY A 43 -2.96 10.19 18.27
N GLU A 44 -2.68 10.64 17.05
CA GLU A 44 -3.67 11.29 16.19
C GLU A 44 -4.63 10.27 15.58
N ASN A 45 -5.89 10.66 15.40
CA ASN A 45 -6.84 9.87 14.62
C ASN A 45 -6.65 10.19 13.14
N VAL A 46 -6.10 9.24 12.37
CA VAL A 46 -5.79 9.42 10.94
C VAL A 46 -6.18 8.18 10.14
N ALA A 47 -6.88 8.38 9.02
CA ALA A 47 -7.02 7.37 7.96
C ALA A 47 -6.02 7.65 6.85
N LEU A 48 -5.11 6.71 6.61
CA LEU A 48 -4.18 6.75 5.50
C LEU A 48 -4.68 5.81 4.41
N VAL A 49 -5.08 6.38 3.27
CA VAL A 49 -5.63 5.64 2.14
C VAL A 49 -4.50 5.26 1.21
N LEU A 50 -4.25 3.96 1.09
CA LEU A 50 -3.37 3.37 0.10
C LEU A 50 -4.26 2.87 -1.04
N ARG A 51 -4.49 3.69 -2.07
CA ARG A 51 -5.53 3.51 -3.10
C ARG A 51 -5.65 2.09 -3.67
N ASP A 52 -4.54 1.39 -3.85
CA ASP A 52 -4.51 0.05 -4.43
C ASP A 52 -4.49 -1.09 -3.42
N ILE A 53 -4.36 -0.77 -2.14
CA ILE A 53 -4.08 -1.73 -1.06
C ILE A 53 -5.21 -1.75 -0.04
N GLY A 54 -5.59 -0.58 0.48
CA GLY A 54 -6.57 -0.46 1.56
C GLY A 54 -6.43 0.83 2.36
N VAL A 55 -6.83 0.77 3.63
CA VAL A 55 -6.81 1.91 4.56
C VAL A 55 -6.10 1.49 5.84
N LEU A 56 -5.07 2.24 6.22
CA LEU A 56 -4.43 2.14 7.51
C LEU A 56 -5.09 3.15 8.46
N LEU A 57 -5.81 2.64 9.45
CA LEU A 57 -6.48 3.41 10.48
C LEU A 57 -5.56 3.53 11.69
N ILE A 58 -5.32 4.77 12.12
CA ILE A 58 -4.66 5.09 13.38
C ILE A 58 -5.71 5.76 14.25
N GLU A 59 -6.00 5.19 15.41
CA GLU A 59 -6.94 5.74 16.39
C GLU A 59 -6.27 5.75 17.77
N GLY A 60 -5.87 6.94 18.24
CA GLY A 60 -4.98 7.07 19.38
C GLY A 60 -3.67 6.33 19.12
N ARG A 61 -3.38 5.30 19.94
CA ARG A 61 -2.21 4.43 19.79
C ARG A 61 -2.50 3.10 19.11
N ARG A 62 -3.72 2.89 18.62
CA ARG A 62 -4.12 1.66 17.95
C ARG A 62 -3.94 1.83 16.45
N VAL A 63 -3.43 0.78 15.81
CA VAL A 63 -3.22 0.72 14.37
C VAL A 63 -3.95 -0.47 13.82
N GLN A 64 -4.82 -0.25 12.84
CA GLN A 64 -5.54 -1.30 12.15
C GLN A 64 -5.42 -1.12 10.64
N MET A 65 -4.91 -2.15 9.95
CA MET A 65 -4.97 -2.21 8.50
C MET A 65 -6.27 -2.87 8.06
N ARG A 66 -6.99 -2.22 7.14
CA ARG A 66 -8.10 -2.81 6.38
C ARG A 66 -7.71 -2.84 4.91
N PHE A 67 -7.98 -3.94 4.23
CA PHE A 67 -7.57 -4.15 2.84
C PHE A 67 -8.77 -4.10 1.90
N TYR A 68 -8.55 -3.64 0.68
CA TYR A 68 -9.51 -3.86 -0.39
C TYR A 68 -9.54 -5.35 -0.76
N TYR A 69 -10.73 -5.86 -1.04
CA TYR A 69 -10.91 -7.27 -1.39
C TYR A 69 -10.09 -7.64 -2.64
N GLU A 70 -10.06 -6.77 -3.64
CA GLU A 70 -9.35 -6.97 -4.90
C GLU A 70 -7.84 -7.11 -4.67
N PHE A 71 -7.28 -6.34 -3.74
CA PHE A 71 -5.88 -6.42 -3.37
C PHE A 71 -5.55 -7.79 -2.75
N LEU A 72 -6.34 -8.22 -1.75
CA LEU A 72 -6.15 -9.53 -1.13
C LEU A 72 -6.34 -10.67 -2.13
N ALA A 73 -7.34 -10.57 -3.00
CA ALA A 73 -7.60 -11.55 -4.04
C ALA A 73 -6.43 -11.65 -5.03
N ARG A 74 -5.80 -10.52 -5.39
CA ARG A 74 -4.61 -10.49 -6.24
C ARG A 74 -3.38 -11.11 -5.56
N MET A 75 -3.21 -10.89 -4.26
CA MET A 75 -2.05 -11.38 -3.51
C MET A 75 -2.15 -12.85 -3.10
N SER A 76 -3.34 -13.31 -2.71
CA SER A 76 -3.55 -14.66 -2.17
C SER A 76 -4.26 -15.61 -3.13
N GLY A 77 -4.87 -15.09 -4.19
CA GLY A 77 -5.79 -15.81 -5.07
C GLY A 77 -7.20 -15.83 -4.50
N ARG A 78 -8.20 -15.51 -5.34
CA ARG A 78 -9.62 -15.41 -4.95
C ARG A 78 -10.13 -16.65 -4.20
N ARG A 79 -9.91 -17.86 -4.74
CA ARG A 79 -10.37 -19.12 -4.10
C ARG A 79 -9.76 -19.35 -2.72
N ASN A 80 -8.48 -18.99 -2.55
CA ASN A 80 -7.81 -19.14 -1.26
C ASN A 80 -8.36 -18.15 -0.24
N LEU A 81 -8.62 -16.91 -0.67
CA LEU A 81 -9.23 -15.88 0.17
C LEU A 81 -10.64 -16.29 0.60
N GLU A 82 -11.47 -16.79 -0.32
CA GLU A 82 -12.83 -17.29 -0.02
C GLU A 82 -12.79 -18.46 0.98
N ARG A 83 -11.90 -19.44 0.76
CA ARG A 83 -11.72 -20.56 1.68
C ARG A 83 -11.26 -20.10 3.06
N ALA A 84 -10.36 -19.12 3.12
CA ALA A 84 -9.88 -18.55 4.39
C ALA A 84 -10.99 -17.80 5.11
N ALA A 85 -11.78 -16.99 4.40
CA ALA A 85 -12.93 -16.28 4.95
C ALA A 85 -14.02 -17.24 5.45
N PHE A 86 -14.25 -18.35 4.75
CA PHE A 86 -15.17 -19.40 5.20
C PHE A 86 -14.71 -20.05 6.52
N LYS A 87 -13.42 -20.40 6.62
CA LYS A 87 -12.84 -20.99 7.84
C LYS A 87 -12.72 -20.01 8.99
N VAL A 88 -12.47 -18.73 8.69
CA VAL A 88 -12.23 -17.66 9.67
C VAL A 88 -13.04 -16.43 9.26
N PRO A 89 -14.35 -16.39 9.57
CA PRO A 89 -15.22 -15.27 9.19
C PRO A 89 -14.76 -13.90 9.69
N GLN A 90 -13.98 -13.88 10.78
CA GLN A 90 -13.41 -12.67 11.36
C GLN A 90 -12.48 -11.92 10.40
N LEU A 91 -11.89 -12.60 9.40
CA LEU A 91 -11.08 -11.97 8.35
C LEU A 91 -11.88 -10.94 7.55
N LEU A 92 -13.20 -11.09 7.45
CA LEU A 92 -14.06 -10.12 6.75
C LEU A 92 -14.05 -8.75 7.43
N LYS A 93 -13.75 -8.66 8.74
CA LYS A 93 -13.57 -7.37 9.45
C LYS A 93 -12.32 -6.62 9.02
N MET A 94 -11.37 -7.30 8.39
CA MET A 94 -10.16 -6.70 7.82
C MET A 94 -10.36 -6.29 6.35
N VAL A 95 -11.52 -6.55 5.76
CA VAL A 95 -11.85 -6.17 4.39
C VAL A 95 -12.69 -4.90 4.41
N VAL A 96 -12.41 -3.98 3.49
CA VAL A 96 -13.19 -2.76 3.29
C VAL A 96 -13.58 -2.62 1.82
N SER A 97 -14.80 -2.15 1.57
CA SER A 97 -15.24 -1.83 0.21
C SER A 97 -14.71 -0.47 -0.21
N ARG A 98 -14.28 -0.34 -1.46
CA ARG A 98 -13.86 0.95 -2.07
C ARG A 98 -15.00 1.98 -2.12
N VAL A 99 -16.25 1.53 -2.05
CA VAL A 99 -17.44 2.38 -2.18
C VAL A 99 -17.82 3.04 -0.85
N ILE A 100 -17.26 2.58 0.28
CA ILE A 100 -17.57 3.15 1.59
C ILE A 100 -16.89 4.53 1.72
N PRO A 101 -17.61 5.58 2.16
CA PRO A 101 -16.99 6.87 2.45
C PRO A 101 -15.88 6.71 3.47
N ILE A 102 -14.64 7.04 3.11
CA ILE A 102 -13.47 6.81 3.97
C ILE A 102 -13.59 7.58 5.30
N ALA A 103 -14.23 8.75 5.27
CA ALA A 103 -14.54 9.54 6.47
C ALA A 103 -15.40 8.79 7.49
N SER A 104 -16.19 7.79 7.07
CA SER A 104 -16.98 6.94 7.98
C SER A 104 -16.16 5.86 8.68
N LEU A 105 -14.91 5.64 8.26
CA LEU A 105 -14.02 4.63 8.83
C LEU A 105 -13.23 5.13 10.05
N THR A 106 -13.28 6.43 10.34
CA THR A 106 -12.57 7.05 11.47
C THR A 106 -13.53 7.82 12.36
N PHE A 107 -13.41 7.66 13.67
CA PHE A 107 -14.04 8.58 14.62
C PHE A 107 -13.24 9.89 14.66
N PHE A 108 -13.75 10.94 14.01
CA PHE A 108 -13.24 12.33 14.09
C PHE A 108 -11.73 12.48 13.74
N GLY A 109 -11.31 12.03 12.56
CA GLY A 109 -9.89 12.04 12.14
C GLY A 109 -9.60 12.74 10.81
N ARG A 110 -8.31 12.96 10.55
CA ARG A 110 -7.81 13.46 9.25
C ARG A 110 -7.73 12.31 8.24
N VAL A 111 -8.03 12.57 6.97
CA VAL A 111 -7.85 11.61 5.88
C VAL A 111 -6.67 12.06 5.01
N ILE A 112 -5.69 11.19 4.85
CA ILE A 112 -4.53 11.40 3.98
C ILE A 112 -4.58 10.35 2.88
N ILE A 113 -4.58 10.79 1.62
CA ILE A 113 -4.69 9.91 0.45
C ILE A 113 -3.34 9.83 -0.25
N PHE A 114 -2.77 8.64 -0.30
CA PHE A 114 -1.59 8.37 -1.12
C PHE A 114 -1.99 8.20 -2.59
N PRO A 115 -1.13 8.61 -3.54
CA PRO A 115 -1.42 8.50 -4.95
C PRO A 115 -1.60 7.04 -5.38
N GLU A 116 -2.32 6.87 -6.48
CA GLU A 116 -2.37 5.62 -7.23
C GLU A 116 -1.05 5.48 -7.99
N PHE A 117 -0.42 4.31 -7.93
CA PHE A 117 0.80 4.07 -8.71
C PHE A 117 0.41 3.42 -10.04
N GLU A 118 0.28 4.23 -11.09
CA GLU A 118 0.26 3.71 -12.44
C GLU A 118 1.69 3.47 -12.92
N LEU A 119 1.97 2.22 -13.29
CA LEU A 119 3.21 1.87 -13.97
C LEU A 119 3.09 2.30 -15.42
N GLU A 120 3.64 3.47 -15.75
CA GLU A 120 3.86 3.84 -17.15
C GLU A 120 4.88 2.87 -17.76
N PHE A 121 4.39 1.91 -18.54
CA PHE A 121 5.24 1.11 -19.40
C PHE A 121 5.64 1.98 -20.59
N LEU A 122 6.84 2.54 -20.58
CA LEU A 122 7.38 3.19 -21.78
C LEU A 122 7.45 2.15 -22.92
N PRO A 123 6.96 2.47 -24.13
CA PRO A 123 7.13 1.59 -25.28
C PRO A 123 8.64 1.38 -25.50
N LYS A 124 9.02 0.10 -25.64
CA LYS A 124 10.40 -0.30 -25.90
C LYS A 124 10.89 0.45 -27.16
N PRO A 125 12.04 1.14 -27.12
CA PRO A 125 12.52 1.85 -28.31
C PRO A 125 12.65 0.86 -29.46
N THR A 126 12.10 1.21 -30.61
CA THR A 126 12.21 0.41 -31.83
C THR A 126 13.69 0.20 -32.16
N PRO A 127 14.10 -1.03 -32.55
CA PRO A 127 15.47 -1.27 -33.00
C PRO A 127 15.80 -0.29 -34.13
N LYS A 128 16.88 0.48 -33.98
CA LYS A 128 17.38 1.31 -35.06
C LYS A 128 17.91 0.39 -36.16
N ASP A 129 17.34 0.51 -37.36
CA ASP A 129 17.78 -0.22 -38.53
C ASP A 129 19.25 0.16 -38.85
N PRO A 130 20.20 -0.79 -38.90
CA PRO A 130 21.61 -0.49 -39.17
C PRO A 130 21.92 -0.06 -40.62
N LEU A 131 20.90 0.04 -41.48
CA LEU A 131 21.07 0.27 -42.92
C LEU A 131 20.55 1.64 -43.32
N LYS A 132 21.29 2.69 -42.93
CA LYS A 132 21.31 4.01 -43.58
C LYS A 132 22.49 4.81 -43.00
N ALA A 133 23.67 4.55 -43.56
CA ALA A 133 24.84 5.42 -43.51
C ALA A 133 25.26 5.68 -44.96
#